data_AF-A0A257V6K7-F1
#
_entry.id   AF-A0A257V6K7-F1
#
_cell.length_a   1.000
_cell.length_b   1.000
_cell.length_c   1.000
_cell.angle_alpha   90.00
_cell.angle_beta   90.00
_cell.angle_gamma   90.00
#
_symmetry.space_group_name_H-M   'P 1'
#
loop_
_entity.id
_entity.type
_entity.pdbx_description
1 polymer ?
#
loop_
_entity_poly.entity_id
_entity_poly.type
_entity_poly.pdbx_seq_one_letter_code
_entity_poly.pdbx_strand_id
1 'polypeptide(L)'
;MTREELGLDPAELGGSAWEAAITSFFLFFCGAIAPVAPFLFLSGATAVVTSLAASGLALFATGAVITLMTGRGVLFSGTRQLLIGMAAAGVTFGIGRLIGISVG
;
A
#
# COMPACT_ATOMS: atom_id res chain seq x y z
N MET A 1 3.15 32.35 -13.07
CA MET A 1 4.35 32.64 -12.25
C MET A 1 4.47 31.65 -11.08
N THR A 2 4.13 30.37 -11.27
CA THR A 2 4.28 29.30 -10.25
C THR A 2 5.36 28.28 -10.67
N ARG A 3 6.02 28.51 -11.82
CA ARG A 3 6.88 27.54 -12.52
C ARG A 3 8.34 27.65 -12.09
N GLU A 4 8.84 28.87 -11.88
CA GLU A 4 10.24 29.11 -11.50
C GLU A 4 10.47 29.07 -9.98
N GLU A 5 9.44 29.35 -9.16
CA GLU A 5 9.53 29.32 -7.69
C GLU A 5 9.68 27.90 -7.10
N LEU A 6 9.22 26.88 -7.83
CA LEU A 6 9.28 25.48 -7.38
C LEU A 6 10.53 24.73 -7.88
N GLY A 7 11.32 25.32 -8.78
CA GLY A 7 12.49 24.66 -9.38
C GLY A 7 12.18 23.37 -10.16
N LEU A 8 10.91 23.15 -10.52
CA LEU A 8 10.45 21.95 -11.22
C LEU A 8 10.25 22.27 -12.70
N ASP A 9 11.13 21.77 -13.56
CA ASP A 9 10.89 21.80 -15.01
C ASP A 9 9.88 20.68 -15.37
N PRO A 10 8.68 21.00 -15.88
CA PRO A 10 7.73 20.00 -16.35
C PRO A 10 8.31 19.11 -17.48
N ALA A 11 9.34 19.58 -18.19
CA ALA A 11 10.06 18.79 -19.17
C ALA A 11 11.01 17.76 -18.52
N GLU A 12 11.51 18.01 -17.30
CA GLU A 12 12.33 17.06 -16.52
C GLU A 12 11.48 16.04 -15.75
N LEU A 13 10.22 16.37 -15.42
CA LEU A 13 9.34 15.50 -14.62
C LEU A 13 8.84 14.24 -15.35
N GLY A 14 8.99 14.16 -16.68
CA GLY A 14 8.72 12.95 -17.47
C GLY A 14 7.26 12.46 -17.43
N GLY A 15 6.55 12.62 -18.54
CA GLY A 15 5.20 12.07 -18.74
C GLY A 15 4.06 13.04 -18.45
N SER A 16 2.91 12.81 -19.10
CA SER A 16 1.71 13.64 -18.94
C SER A 16 1.04 13.42 -17.59
N ALA A 17 0.36 14.42 -17.03
CA ALA A 17 -0.45 14.25 -15.81
C ALA A 17 -1.44 13.08 -15.90
N TRP A 18 -1.96 12.83 -17.11
CA TRP A 18 -2.83 11.71 -17.42
C TRP A 18 -2.13 10.35 -17.31
N GLU A 19 -0.87 10.28 -17.74
CA GLU A 19 -0.05 9.06 -17.71
C GLU A 19 0.27 8.67 -16.26
N ALA A 20 0.65 9.64 -15.43
CA ALA A 20 0.88 9.43 -14.01
C ALA A 20 -0.40 8.94 -13.29
N ALA A 21 -1.55 9.54 -13.61
CA ALA A 21 -2.84 9.15 -13.04
C ALA A 21 -3.24 7.72 -13.41
N ILE A 22 -3.16 7.36 -14.70
CA ILE A 22 -3.48 6.00 -15.16
C ILE A 22 -2.54 4.97 -14.55
N THR A 23 -1.24 5.23 -14.60
CA THR A 23 -0.23 4.29 -14.09
C THR A 23 -0.42 4.08 -12.58
N SER A 24 -0.64 5.15 -11.83
CA SER A 24 -0.91 5.06 -10.39
C SER A 24 -2.20 4.29 -10.11
N PHE A 25 -3.28 4.54 -10.87
CA PHE A 25 -4.53 3.81 -10.73
C PHE A 25 -4.33 2.30 -10.88
N PHE A 26 -3.64 1.85 -11.93
CA PHE A 26 -3.41 0.43 -12.14
C PHE A 26 -2.47 -0.18 -11.10
N LEU A 27 -1.44 0.55 -10.66
CA LEU A 27 -0.57 0.09 -9.57
C LEU A 27 -1.34 -0.09 -8.26
N PHE A 28 -2.21 0.86 -7.91
CA PHE A 28 -3.07 0.76 -6.73
C PHE A 28 -4.09 -0.37 -6.87
N PHE A 29 -4.75 -0.47 -8.02
CA PHE A 29 -5.71 -1.53 -8.30
C PHE A 29 -5.06 -2.90 -8.13
N CYS A 30 -3.91 -3.13 -8.78
CA CYS A 30 -3.16 -4.38 -8.67
C CYS A 30 -2.73 -4.66 -7.23
N GLY A 31 -2.24 -3.64 -6.50
CA GLY A 31 -1.87 -3.79 -5.08
C GLY A 31 -3.06 -4.13 -4.18
N ALA A 32 -4.25 -3.59 -4.47
CA ALA A 32 -5.46 -3.84 -3.70
C ALA A 32 -6.03 -5.26 -3.90
N ILE A 33 -5.66 -5.97 -4.97
CA ILE A 33 -6.12 -7.35 -5.20
C ILE A 33 -5.68 -8.26 -4.04
N ALA A 34 -4.47 -8.09 -3.50
CA ALA A 34 -3.95 -8.97 -2.45
C ALA A 34 -4.85 -9.02 -1.18
N PRO A 35 -5.23 -7.88 -0.55
CA PRO A 35 -6.18 -7.89 0.55
C PRO A 35 -7.61 -8.26 0.15
N VAL A 36 -8.06 -7.90 -1.05
CA VAL A 36 -9.46 -8.06 -1.47
C VAL A 36 -9.78 -9.49 -1.91
N ALA A 37 -8.84 -10.18 -2.57
CA ALA A 37 -9.09 -11.49 -3.17
C ALA A 37 -9.63 -12.55 -2.19
N PRO A 38 -9.13 -12.67 -0.94
CA PRO A 38 -9.68 -13.63 0.02
C PRO A 38 -11.17 -13.41 0.34
N PHE A 39 -11.65 -12.17 0.34
CA PHE A 39 -13.06 -11.86 0.59
C PHE A 39 -13.98 -12.22 -0.57
N LEU A 40 -13.46 -12.54 -1.75
CA LEU A 40 -14.25 -13.04 -2.87
C LEU A 40 -14.69 -14.50 -2.66
N PHE A 41 -13.97 -15.25 -1.82
CA PHE A 41 -14.17 -16.70 -1.65
C PHE A 41 -14.42 -17.12 -0.19
N LEU A 42 -13.96 -16.33 0.77
CA LEU A 42 -14.03 -16.62 2.19
C LEU A 42 -14.89 -15.58 2.91
N SER A 43 -15.38 -15.94 4.09
CA SER A 43 -16.15 -15.04 4.95
C SER A 43 -15.69 -15.10 6.41
N GLY A 44 -16.17 -14.15 7.21
CA GLY A 44 -15.89 -14.08 8.65
C GLY A 44 -14.40 -13.93 8.98
N ALA A 45 -13.99 -14.46 10.13
CA ALA A 45 -12.62 -14.35 10.63
C ALA A 45 -11.58 -14.99 9.68
N THR A 46 -11.95 -16.07 8.99
CA THR A 46 -11.06 -16.76 8.06
C THR A 46 -10.67 -15.88 6.87
N ALA A 47 -11.62 -15.09 6.34
CA ALA A 47 -11.34 -14.13 5.27
C ALA A 47 -10.37 -13.04 5.74
N VAL A 48 -10.58 -12.53 6.96
CA VAL A 48 -9.72 -11.49 7.56
C VAL A 48 -8.29 -12.00 7.76
N VAL A 49 -8.11 -13.18 8.37
CA VAL A 49 -6.77 -13.74 8.62
C VAL A 49 -6.05 -14.03 7.30
N THR A 50 -6.75 -14.60 6.32
CA THR A 50 -6.17 -14.90 5.00
C THR A 50 -5.78 -13.62 4.26
N SER A 51 -6.62 -12.58 4.33
CA SER A 51 -6.34 -11.24 3.79
C SER A 51 -5.13 -10.58 4.45
N LEU A 52 -5.01 -10.66 5.78
CA LEU A 52 -3.85 -10.15 6.50
C LEU A 52 -2.57 -10.88 6.10
N ALA A 53 -2.60 -12.20 5.99
CA ALA A 53 -1.44 -12.99 5.57
C ALA A 53 -1.02 -12.66 4.13
N ALA A 54 -1.98 -12.61 3.19
CA ALA A 54 -1.72 -12.26 1.79
C ALA A 54 -1.16 -10.84 1.66
N SER A 55 -1.73 -9.88 2.39
CA SER A 55 -1.26 -8.49 2.41
C SER A 55 0.13 -8.37 3.04
N GLY A 56 0.40 -9.12 4.11
CA GLY A 56 1.72 -9.14 4.75
C GLY A 56 2.81 -9.67 3.80
N LEU A 57 2.52 -10.74 3.07
CA LEU A 57 3.42 -11.27 2.04
C LEU A 57 3.65 -10.24 0.91
N ALA A 58 2.58 -9.58 0.44
CA ALA A 58 2.67 -8.55 -0.58
C ALA A 58 3.52 -7.35 -0.11
N LEU A 59 3.29 -6.85 1.11
CA LEU A 59 4.06 -5.75 1.71
C LEU A 59 5.55 -6.10 1.84
N PHE A 60 5.84 -7.31 2.34
CA PHE A 60 7.23 -7.76 2.45
C PHE A 60 7.89 -7.87 1.07
N ALA A 61 7.19 -8.45 0.08
CA ALA A 61 7.67 -8.55 -1.29
C ALA A 61 7.94 -7.17 -1.91
N THR A 62 7.04 -6.20 -1.73
CA THR A 62 7.27 -4.81 -2.17
C THR A 62 8.51 -4.20 -1.48
N GLY A 63 8.65 -4.39 -0.17
CA GLY A 63 9.85 -3.93 0.56
C GLY A 63 11.13 -4.61 0.10
N ALA A 64 11.07 -5.90 -0.27
CA ALA A 64 12.17 -6.64 -0.86
C ALA A 64 12.54 -6.10 -2.25
N VAL A 65 11.58 -5.78 -3.12
CA VAL A 65 11.88 -5.18 -4.43
C VAL A 65 12.57 -3.82 -4.27
N ILE A 66 12.19 -3.02 -3.27
CA ILE A 66 12.80 -1.71 -2.99
C ILE A 66 14.30 -1.82 -2.62
N THR A 67 14.80 -2.99 -2.20
CA THR A 67 16.24 -3.15 -1.97
C THR A 67 17.08 -2.99 -3.22
N LEU A 68 16.52 -3.32 -4.39
CA LEU A 68 17.17 -3.11 -5.69
C LEU A 68 17.50 -1.63 -5.93
N MET A 69 16.70 -0.71 -5.36
CA MET A 69 16.88 0.73 -5.51
C MET A 69 17.67 1.36 -4.36
N THR A 70 17.58 0.78 -3.16
CA THR A 70 18.13 1.39 -1.92
C THR A 70 19.43 0.76 -1.44
N GLY A 71 19.84 -0.41 -1.98
CA GLY A 71 21.05 -1.13 -1.55
C GLY A 71 21.00 -1.71 -0.13
N ARG A 72 19.87 -1.59 0.57
CA ARG A 72 19.67 -2.15 1.91
C ARG A 72 19.38 -3.65 1.85
N GLY A 73 19.54 -4.36 2.96
CA GLY A 73 19.23 -5.80 3.02
C GLY A 73 17.73 -6.09 2.88
N VAL A 74 17.40 -7.20 2.20
CA VAL A 74 16.02 -7.67 1.92
C VAL A 74 15.19 -7.77 3.20
N LEU A 75 15.76 -8.39 4.24
CA LEU A 75 15.06 -8.56 5.51
C LEU A 75 14.73 -7.22 6.17
N PHE A 76 15.62 -6.23 6.09
CA PHE A 76 15.39 -4.91 6.68
C PHE A 76 14.26 -4.16 5.95
N SER A 77 14.37 -4.01 4.63
CA SER A 77 13.38 -3.25 3.85
C SER A 77 12.02 -3.95 3.80
N GLY A 78 12.00 -5.28 3.65
CA GLY A 78 10.78 -6.10 3.70
C GLY A 78 10.08 -5.99 5.04
N THR A 79 10.80 -6.20 6.15
CA THR A 79 10.22 -6.13 7.50
C THR A 79 9.75 -4.72 7.83
N ARG A 80 10.49 -3.68 7.42
CA ARG A 80 10.06 -2.29 7.60
C ARG A 80 8.72 -2.02 6.90
N GLN A 81 8.56 -2.47 5.65
CA GLN A 81 7.33 -2.27 4.89
C GLN A 81 6.15 -3.05 5.52
N LEU A 82 6.40 -4.30 5.94
CA LEU A 82 5.44 -5.11 6.66
C LEU A 82 4.96 -4.44 7.95
N LEU A 83 5.89 -3.97 8.80
CA LEU A 83 5.56 -3.33 10.08
C LEU A 83 4.74 -2.05 9.90
N ILE A 84 5.11 -1.20 8.94
CA ILE A 84 4.36 0.04 8.67
C ILE A 84 2.95 -0.29 8.19
N GLY A 85 2.80 -1.22 7.25
CA GLY A 85 1.48 -1.61 6.73
C GLY A 85 0.60 -2.27 7.78
N MET A 86 1.15 -3.17 8.59
CA MET A 86 0.42 -3.82 9.68
C MET A 86 0.03 -2.84 10.78
N ALA A 87 0.88 -1.86 11.10
CA ALA A 87 0.54 -0.79 12.04
C ALA A 87 -0.62 0.07 11.52
N ALA A 88 -0.57 0.48 10.25
CA ALA A 88 -1.67 1.23 9.63
C ALA A 88 -2.99 0.44 9.66
N ALA A 89 -2.96 -0.85 9.27
CA ALA A 89 -4.12 -1.72 9.33
C ALA A 89 -4.68 -1.87 10.76
N GLY A 90 -3.79 -2.03 11.75
CA GLY A 90 -4.17 -2.12 13.16
C GLY A 90 -4.85 -0.84 13.67
N VAL A 91 -4.34 0.33 13.29
CA VAL A 91 -4.96 1.63 13.63
C VAL A 91 -6.32 1.78 12.96
N THR A 92 -6.43 1.50 11.65
CA THR A 92 -7.70 1.59 10.92
C THR A 92 -8.75 0.64 11.51
N PHE A 93 -8.37 -0.60 11.81
CA PHE A 93 -9.26 -1.56 12.47
C PHE A 93 -9.65 -1.11 13.88
N GLY A 94 -8.69 -0.59 14.66
CA GLY A 94 -8.94 -0.09 16.01
C GLY A 94 -9.94 1.07 16.02
N ILE A 95 -9.76 2.05 15.14
CA ILE A 95 -10.70 3.17 14.98
C ILE A 95 -12.08 2.68 14.55
N GLY A 96 -12.14 1.81 13.53
CA GLY A 96 -13.41 1.23 13.07
C GLY A 96 -14.13 0.47 14.18
N ARG A 97 -13.39 -0.24 15.03
CA ARG A 97 -13.94 -0.93 16.20
C ARG A 97 -14.46 0.07 17.24
N LEU A 98 -13.70 1.10 17.60
CA LEU A 98 -14.10 2.10 18.60
C LEU A 98 -15.37 2.86 18.18
N ILE A 99 -15.45 3.26 16.90
CA ILE A 99 -16.62 3.94 16.35
C ILE A 99 -17.80 2.96 16.19
N GLY A 100 -17.55 1.76 15.68
CA GLY A 100 -18.59 0.74 15.48
C GLY A 100 -19.24 0.24 16.78
N ILE A 101 -18.52 0.28 17.91
CA ILE A 101 -19.10 0.05 19.25
C ILE A 101 -20.11 1.16 19.62
N SER A 102 -20.01 2.34 19.01
CA SER A 102 -20.89 3.49 19.27
C SER A 102 -22.13 3.54 18.35
N VAL A 103 -22.21 2.68 17.32
CA VAL A 103 -23.36 2.59 16.39
C VAL A 103 -24.19 1.34 16.68
N GLY A 104 -24.25 0.93 17.96
CA GLY A 104 -25.10 -0.14 18.48
C GLY A 104 -26.22 0.40 19.33
#